data_AF-A0A117L1B9-F1
#
_entry.id   AF-A0A117L1B9-F1
#
_cell.length_a   1.000
_cell.length_b   1.000
_cell.length_c   1.000
_cell.angle_alpha   90.00
_cell.angle_beta   90.00
_cell.angle_gamma   90.00
#
_symmetry.space_group_name_H-M   'P 1'
#
loop_
_entity.id
_entity.type
_entity.pdbx_description
1 polymer ?
#
loop_
_entity_poly.entity_id
_entity_poly.type
_entity_poly.pdbx_seq_one_letter_code
_entity_poly.pdbx_strand_id
1 'polypeptide(L)'
;MLDILGFIFYAGASLVILFIAAFSGGISRLIAVPAALGYILLAFWSIEQASSDIIRKDQKRDESLILLLNIASFGLGAISFYLYMNSVVTPTLLLGPAFVIGLWRSWKG
;
A
#
# COMPACT_ATOMS: atom_id res chain seq x y z
N MET A 1 3.58 3.05 17.11
CA MET A 1 2.16 2.62 16.94
C MET A 1 1.67 2.79 15.50
N LEU A 2 1.95 3.94 14.86
CA LEU A 2 1.57 4.20 13.46
C LEU A 2 2.23 3.21 12.48
N ASP A 3 3.45 2.74 12.79
CA ASP A 3 4.21 1.81 11.95
C ASP A 3 3.62 0.39 11.96
N ILE A 4 3.08 -0.04 13.09
CA ILE A 4 2.39 -1.33 13.22
C ILE A 4 1.04 -1.27 12.48
N LEU A 5 0.29 -0.17 12.63
CA LEU A 5 -0.93 0.05 11.86
C LEU A 5 -0.62 0.09 10.36
N GLY A 6 0.39 0.86 9.95
CA GLY A 6 0.86 0.90 8.57
C GLY A 6 1.16 -0.49 8.02
N PHE A 7 1.89 -1.32 8.77
CA PHE A 7 2.16 -2.69 8.35
C PHE A 7 0.88 -3.49 8.11
N ILE A 8 -0.06 -3.47 9.07
CA ILE A 8 -1.33 -4.22 8.97
C ILE A 8 -2.12 -3.78 7.74
N PHE A 9 -2.27 -2.47 7.54
CA PHE A 9 -3.08 -1.94 6.44
C PHE A 9 -2.39 -2.10 5.08
N TYR A 10 -1.07 -1.93 4.97
CA TYR A 10 -0.35 -2.18 3.71
C TYR A 10 -0.32 -3.67 3.35
N ALA A 11 -0.10 -4.55 4.33
CA ALA A 11 -0.14 -5.99 4.11
C ALA A 11 -1.55 -6.44 3.70
N GLY A 12 -2.58 -5.94 4.37
CA GLY A 12 -3.97 -6.19 4.01
C GLY A 12 -4.31 -5.70 2.60
N ALA A 13 -3.96 -4.45 2.27
CA ALA A 13 -4.15 -3.89 0.93
C ALA A 13 -3.44 -4.72 -0.15
N SER A 14 -2.20 -5.13 0.11
CA SER A 14 -1.47 -6.01 -0.80
C SER A 14 -2.17 -7.35 -1.01
N LEU A 15 -2.61 -8.01 0.06
CA LEU A 15 -3.25 -9.33 -0.02
C LEU A 15 -4.56 -9.25 -0.81
N VAL A 16 -5.32 -8.18 -0.58
CA VAL A 16 -6.57 -7.88 -1.30
C VAL A 16 -6.32 -7.60 -2.79
N ILE A 17 -5.22 -6.93 -3.15
CA ILE A 17 -4.87 -6.70 -4.56
C ILE A 17 -4.29 -7.97 -5.20
N LEU A 18 -3.54 -8.79 -4.46
CA LEU A 18 -3.07 -10.10 -4.93
C LEU A 18 -4.23 -11.05 -5.23
N PHE A 19 -5.32 -10.95 -4.47
CA PHE A 19 -6.56 -11.65 -4.80
C PHE A 19 -7.06 -11.24 -6.20
N ILE A 20 -7.08 -9.94 -6.52
CA ILE A 20 -7.41 -9.49 -7.88
C ILE A 20 -6.40 -10.00 -8.91
N ALA A 21 -5.10 -9.95 -8.62
CA ALA A 21 -4.09 -10.47 -9.53
C ALA A 21 -4.29 -11.97 -9.83
N ALA A 22 -4.66 -12.76 -8.81
CA ALA A 22 -4.88 -14.19 -8.95
C ALA A 22 -6.19 -14.52 -9.70
N PHE A 23 -7.27 -13.80 -9.42
CA PHE A 23 -8.62 -14.17 -9.85
C PHE A 23 -9.23 -13.29 -10.96
N SER A 24 -8.63 -12.15 -11.30
CA SER A 24 -9.09 -11.30 -12.41
C SER A 24 -8.44 -11.67 -13.74
N GLY A 25 -9.13 -11.44 -14.86
CA GLY A 25 -8.61 -11.65 -16.22
C GLY A 25 -8.22 -10.34 -16.92
N GLY A 26 -7.35 -10.43 -17.93
CA GLY A 26 -7.02 -9.29 -18.78
C GLY A 26 -6.18 -8.20 -18.10
N ILE A 27 -6.50 -6.94 -18.39
CA ILE A 27 -5.68 -5.78 -18.02
C ILE A 27 -5.69 -5.52 -16.49
N SER A 28 -6.78 -5.85 -15.79
CA SER A 28 -6.86 -5.67 -14.33
C SER A 28 -5.75 -6.44 -13.60
N ARG A 29 -5.43 -7.65 -14.08
CA ARG A 29 -4.35 -8.49 -13.53
C ARG A 29 -2.99 -7.82 -13.67
N LEU A 30 -2.69 -7.31 -14.86
CA LEU A 30 -1.39 -6.68 -15.15
C LEU A 30 -1.17 -5.43 -14.31
N ILE A 31 -2.24 -4.70 -13.99
CA ILE A 31 -2.20 -3.51 -13.12
C ILE A 31 -2.14 -3.91 -11.63
N ALA A 32 -2.82 -5.00 -11.24
CA ALA A 32 -2.85 -5.47 -9.85
C ALA A 32 -1.46 -5.87 -9.34
N VAL A 33 -0.66 -6.53 -10.17
CA VAL A 33 0.68 -7.01 -9.78
C VAL A 33 1.60 -5.88 -9.28
N PRO A 34 1.87 -4.81 -10.05
CA PRO A 34 2.71 -3.71 -9.57
C PRO A 34 2.09 -2.97 -8.37
N ALA A 35 0.76 -2.87 -8.30
CA ALA A 35 0.08 -2.29 -7.14
C ALA A 35 0.32 -3.10 -5.86
N ALA A 36 0.16 -4.42 -5.94
CA ALA A 36 0.41 -5.33 -4.81
C ALA A 36 1.86 -5.28 -4.34
N LEU A 37 2.81 -5.24 -5.28
CA LEU A 37 4.25 -5.13 -4.96
C LEU A 37 4.57 -3.80 -4.27
N GLY A 38 3.98 -2.69 -4.71
CA GLY A 38 4.15 -1.41 -4.04
C GLY A 38 3.65 -1.41 -2.60
N TYR A 39 2.49 -2.03 -2.33
CA TYR A 39 2.00 -2.22 -0.97
C TYR A 39 2.86 -3.18 -0.13
N ILE A 40 3.46 -4.22 -0.74
CA ILE A 40 4.42 -5.11 -0.05
C ILE A 40 5.65 -4.32 0.42
N LEU A 41 6.22 -3.49 -0.46
CA LEU A 41 7.37 -2.65 -0.13
C LEU A 41 7.03 -1.68 1.01
N LEU A 42 5.86 -1.04 0.96
CA LEU A 42 5.36 -0.18 2.04
C LEU A 42 5.18 -0.94 3.36
N ALA A 43 4.68 -2.18 3.32
CA ALA A 43 4.54 -3.03 4.49
C ALA A 43 5.90 -3.38 5.10
N PHE A 44 6.87 -3.82 4.29
CA PHE A 44 8.23 -4.10 4.75
C PHE A 44 8.89 -2.88 5.38
N TRP A 45 8.78 -1.70 4.74
CA TRP A 45 9.27 -0.47 5.33
C TRP A 45 8.57 -0.11 6.63
N SER A 46 7.29 -0.45 6.75
CA SER A 46 6.54 -0.22 7.97
C SER A 46 7.04 -1.07 9.15
N ILE A 47 7.29 -2.34 8.91
CA ILE A 47 7.87 -3.25 9.90
C ILE A 47 9.29 -2.85 10.27
N GLU A 48 10.07 -2.40 9.30
CA GLU A 48 11.45 -2.04 9.52
C GLU A 48 11.58 -0.81 10.42
N GLN A 49 10.71 0.18 10.27
CA GLN A 49 10.65 1.33 11.18
C GLN A 49 10.19 0.92 12.58
N ALA A 50 9.21 0.02 12.70
CA ALA A 50 8.79 -0.52 14.00
C ALA A 50 9.93 -1.30 14.69
N SER A 51 10.80 -1.94 13.91
CA SER A 51 11.97 -2.68 14.40
C SER A 51 13.16 -1.76 14.69
N SER A 52 13.39 -0.70 13.91
CA SER A 52 14.51 0.22 14.12
C SER A 52 14.31 1.17 15.31
N ASP A 53 13.08 1.32 15.81
CA ASP A 53 12.82 1.97 17.11
C ASP A 53 13.54 1.22 18.26
N ILE A 54 13.87 -0.07 18.07
CA ILE A 54 14.66 -0.90 18.99
C ILE A 54 16.18 -0.77 18.74
N ILE A 55 16.60 -0.44 17.52
CA ILE A 55 18.01 -0.28 17.12
C ILE A 55 18.14 1.02 16.32
N ARG A 56 18.42 2.13 17.04
CA ARG A 56 18.71 3.46 16.46
C ARG A 56 19.73 3.33 15.32
N LYS A 57 19.27 3.37 14.07
CA LYS A 57 20.14 3.56 12.92
C LYS A 57 19.55 4.62 12.00
N ASP A 58 20.40 5.62 11.78
CA ASP A 58 20.26 6.86 11.02
C ASP A 58 19.87 6.63 9.55
N GLN A 59 18.64 6.17 9.31
CA GLN A 59 18.12 6.04 7.94
C GLN A 59 17.09 7.14 7.70
N LYS A 60 17.57 8.33 7.33
CA LYS A 60 16.76 9.36 6.66
C LYS A 60 16.25 8.76 5.34
N ARG A 61 15.09 8.12 5.41
CA ARG A 61 14.40 7.60 4.23
C ARG A 61 13.62 8.72 3.60
N ASP A 62 13.66 8.81 2.27
CA ASP A 62 12.91 9.81 1.52
C ASP A 62 11.41 9.58 1.69
N GLU A 63 10.78 10.39 2.53
CA GLU A 63 9.32 10.44 2.71
C GLU A 63 8.60 10.65 1.37
N SER A 64 9.22 11.44 0.48
CA SER A 64 8.76 11.63 -0.90
C SER A 64 8.63 10.32 -1.67
N LEU A 65 9.55 9.36 -1.48
CA LEU A 65 9.46 8.05 -2.13
C LEU A 65 8.34 7.19 -1.54
N ILE A 66 8.14 7.25 -0.21
CA ILE A 66 7.05 6.53 0.46
C ILE A 66 5.69 7.07 -0.03
N LEU A 67 5.55 8.39 -0.11
CA LEU A 67 4.35 9.05 -0.59
C LEU A 67 4.07 8.73 -2.05
N LEU A 68 5.08 8.85 -2.92
CA LEU A 68 4.93 8.55 -4.35
C LEU A 68 4.54 7.08 -4.56
N LEU A 69 5.19 6.17 -3.83
CA LEU A 69 4.87 4.75 -3.89
C LEU A 69 3.45 4.47 -3.40
N ASN A 70 3.01 5.11 -2.32
CA ASN A 70 1.66 4.97 -1.79
C ASN A 70 0.60 5.48 -2.78
N ILE A 71 0.82 6.65 -3.39
CA ILE A 71 -0.09 7.22 -4.41
C ILE A 71 -0.13 6.32 -5.65
N ALA A 72 1.02 5.88 -6.16
CA ALA A 72 1.09 5.00 -7.32
C ALA A 72 0.41 3.64 -7.05
N SER A 73 0.69 3.03 -5.89
CA SER A 73 0.10 1.74 -5.49
C SER A 73 -1.40 1.85 -5.29
N PHE A 74 -1.87 2.93 -4.67
CA PHE A 74 -3.30 3.20 -4.52
C PHE A 74 -3.97 3.42 -5.87
N GLY A 75 -3.40 4.26 -6.74
CA GLY A 75 -3.97 4.53 -8.06
C GLY A 75 -4.09 3.26 -8.91
N LEU A 76 -3.01 2.49 -9.01
CA LEU A 76 -3.01 1.21 -9.74
C LEU A 76 -3.98 0.20 -9.10
N GLY A 77 -3.97 0.07 -7.77
CA GLY A 77 -4.87 -0.83 -7.04
C GLY A 77 -6.33 -0.47 -7.24
N ALA A 78 -6.68 0.82 -7.12
CA ALA A 78 -8.03 1.33 -7.31
C ALA A 78 -8.53 1.13 -8.75
N ILE A 79 -7.68 1.39 -9.75
CA ILE A 79 -8.00 1.11 -11.17
C ILE A 79 -8.24 -0.38 -11.37
N SER A 80 -7.39 -1.23 -10.81
CA SER A 80 -7.54 -2.68 -10.95
C SER A 80 -8.84 -3.19 -10.32
N PHE A 81 -9.18 -2.70 -9.11
CA PHE A 81 -10.46 -2.97 -8.45
C PHE A 81 -11.65 -2.47 -9.26
N TYR A 82 -11.57 -1.26 -9.80
CA TYR A 82 -12.62 -0.70 -10.63
C TYR A 82 -12.84 -1.53 -11.90
N LEU A 83 -11.78 -1.94 -12.58
CA LEU A 83 -11.89 -2.79 -13.78
C LEU A 83 -12.43 -4.19 -13.47
N TYR A 84 -12.09 -4.76 -12.31
CA TYR A 84 -12.52 -6.09 -11.92
C TYR A 84 -13.97 -6.12 -11.41
N MET A 85 -14.35 -5.18 -10.55
CA MET A 85 -15.65 -5.17 -9.87
C MET A 85 -16.64 -4.14 -10.40
N ASN A 86 -16.22 -3.24 -11.29
CA ASN A 86 -17.02 -2.09 -11.75
C ASN A 86 -17.61 -1.26 -10.59
N SER A 87 -16.86 -1.15 -9.49
CA SER A 87 -17.28 -0.44 -8.27
C SER A 87 -16.19 0.50 -7.80
N VAL A 88 -16.58 1.73 -7.47
CA VAL A 88 -15.69 2.76 -6.90
C VAL A 88 -15.62 2.65 -5.38
N VAL A 89 -16.67 2.12 -4.73
CA VAL A 89 -16.77 2.07 -3.27
C VAL A 89 -15.83 1.01 -2.69
N THR A 90 -15.74 -0.14 -3.34
CA THR A 90 -14.92 -1.28 -2.87
C THR A 90 -13.44 -0.93 -2.73
N PRO A 91 -12.75 -0.33 -3.73
CA PRO A 91 -11.36 0.08 -3.56
C PRO A 91 -11.18 1.15 -2.49
N THR A 92 -12.11 2.10 -2.35
CA THR A 92 -12.02 3.13 -1.31
C THR A 92 -12.11 2.52 0.09
N LEU A 93 -12.99 1.54 0.32
CA LEU A 93 -13.12 0.89 1.63
C LEU A 93 -11.92 -0.02 1.96
N LEU A 94 -11.42 -0.77 0.98
CA LEU A 94 -10.38 -1.76 1.22
C LEU A 94 -8.96 -1.17 1.19
N LEU A 95 -8.71 -0.17 0.33
CA LEU A 95 -7.38 0.44 0.15
C LEU A 95 -7.28 1.81 0.81
N GLY A 96 -8.41 2.50 1.05
CA GLY A 96 -8.43 3.84 1.63
C GLY A 96 -7.72 3.96 2.98
N PRO A 97 -7.94 3.05 3.96
CA PRO A 97 -7.22 3.11 5.23
C PRO A 97 -5.70 3.06 5.07
N ALA A 98 -5.20 2.19 4.17
CA ALA A 98 -3.77 2.08 3.86
C ALA A 98 -3.24 3.38 3.23
N PHE A 99 -4.00 3.95 2.29
CA PHE A 99 -3.65 5.21 1.63
C PHE A 99 -3.57 6.38 2.61
N VAL A 100 -4.57 6.52 3.49
CA VAL A 100 -4.62 7.57 4.53
C VAL A 100 -3.43 7.43 5.48
N ILE A 101 -3.06 6.22 5.87
CA ILE A 101 -1.90 6.00 6.74
C ILE A 101 -0.60 6.41 6.04
N GLY A 102 -0.43 6.12 4.76
CA GLY A 102 0.76 6.56 4.03
C GLY A 102 0.84 8.07 3.84
N LEU A 103 -0.28 8.74 3.61
CA LEU A 103 -0.36 10.20 3.63
C LEU A 103 0.02 10.76 5.00
N TRP A 104 -0.59 10.23 6.06
CA TRP A 104 -0.33 10.69 7.43
C TRP A 104 1.14 10.52 7.82
N ARG A 105 1.75 9.39 7.42
CA ARG A 105 3.16 9.09 7.71
C ARG A 105 4.10 10.03 6.97
N SER A 106 3.78 10.43 5.74
CA SER A 106 4.56 11.42 4.98
C SER A 106 4.35 12.87 5.44
N TRP A 107 3.28 13.17 6.18
CA TRP A 107 3.01 14.51 6.72
C TRP A 107 3.56 14.75 8.12
N LYS A 108 3.88 13.68 8.87
CA LYS A 108 4.44 13.74 10.22
C LYS A 108 5.95 13.46 10.28
N GLY A 109 6.57 13.11 9.16
CA GLY A 109 8.02 13.15 9.02
C GLY A 109 8.52 14.59 8.92
#